data_AF-A0A131XTN6-F1
#
_entry.id   AF-A0A131XTN6-F1
#
_cell.length_a   1.000
_cell.length_b   1.000
_cell.length_c   1.000
_cell.angle_alpha   90.00
_cell.angle_beta   90.00
_cell.angle_gamma   90.00
#
_symmetry.space_group_name_H-M   'P 1'
#
loop_
_entity.id
_entity.type
_entity.pdbx_description
1 polymer ?
#
loop_
_entity_poly.entity_id
_entity_poly.type
_entity_poly.pdbx_seq_one_letter_code
_entity_poly.pdbx_strand_id
1 'polypeptide(L)'
;METSVCSFMRACLDSYDALRGKCPKKENAVFWDAVVISAADEQQAVAFRLQIQRKSERGLLPLVPYHVFADLPGAKMGSGGATLHILERLAELYGDRSFAMRTLLIHTGGQSKRLPSHSVLGKLFALLPLSADTEFQMLDLKLAMYAPFLVRMGPGVFLTCSDDIETYALPVASEGRWTFEGTGFTALAHPSPMSLGLTHGVYVLPENPAASSTCVTTSCLEVLQKPTEELMRRKGAIVTLTKEDGSCEEIAFTDSAFFFDSSVICQMLRFYEKAKPLSYEIDAYGDFLKALGTKTRDAGNVNAPDGCGDTKPSIQDALRSSDLRVIVLPSSRFYHLGTTLEYVENLCTSKTFERELGTSRFVSSRLVGPPVEQNAPSRIEGVVMGSSLHSGCIVGPTVVIEH
;
A
#
# COMPACT_ATOMS: atom_id res chain seq x y z
N MET A 1 16.77 -22.48 -2.26
CA MET A 1 16.50 -22.07 -0.86
C MET A 1 15.45 -20.99 -0.95
N GLU A 2 14.27 -21.23 -0.37
CA GLU A 2 13.18 -20.26 -0.35
C GLU A 2 13.63 -19.01 0.42
N THR A 3 13.51 -17.83 -0.18
CA THR A 3 13.95 -16.58 0.43
C THR A 3 13.01 -16.27 1.59
N SER A 4 13.53 -16.15 2.82
CA SER A 4 12.68 -15.79 3.96
C SER A 4 12.17 -14.35 3.81
N VAL A 5 10.94 -14.08 4.25
CA VAL A 5 10.32 -12.74 4.25
C VAL A 5 11.26 -11.70 4.87
N CYS A 6 11.89 -12.01 6.00
CA CYS A 6 12.86 -11.12 6.64
C CYS A 6 14.04 -10.77 5.71
N SER A 7 14.66 -11.78 5.08
CA SER A 7 15.78 -11.54 4.17
C SER A 7 15.37 -10.77 2.91
N PHE A 8 14.17 -11.04 2.39
CA PHE A 8 13.64 -10.34 1.22
C PHE A 8 13.35 -8.87 1.53
N MET A 9 12.64 -8.60 2.62
CA MET A 9 12.31 -7.23 3.03
C MET A 9 13.57 -6.41 3.35
N ARG A 10 14.58 -7.02 3.98
CA ARG A 10 15.89 -6.37 4.16
C ARG A 10 16.54 -6.03 2.82
N ALA A 11 16.56 -6.96 1.87
CA ALA A 11 17.12 -6.70 0.53
C ALA A 11 16.38 -5.58 -0.21
N CYS A 12 15.06 -5.44 -0.04
CA CYS A 12 14.29 -4.33 -0.58
C CYS A 12 14.74 -2.99 0.01
N LEU A 13 14.91 -2.92 1.34
CA LEU A 13 15.36 -1.72 2.04
C LEU A 13 16.80 -1.35 1.65
N ASP A 14 17.71 -2.33 1.61
CA ASP A 14 19.11 -2.12 1.21
C ASP A 14 19.20 -1.61 -0.24
N SER A 15 18.40 -2.18 -1.14
CA SER A 15 18.34 -1.75 -2.55
C SER A 15 17.82 -0.32 -2.68
N TYR A 16 16.82 0.06 -1.88
CA TYR A 16 16.30 1.42 -1.85
C TYR A 16 17.31 2.41 -1.26
N ASP A 17 17.95 2.06 -0.14
CA ASP A 17 18.94 2.92 0.51
C ASP A 17 20.13 3.19 -0.43
N ALA A 18 20.56 2.19 -1.20
CA ALA A 18 21.60 2.35 -2.23
C ALA A 18 21.25 3.34 -3.36
N LEU A 19 19.96 3.63 -3.57
CA LEU A 19 19.44 4.56 -4.59
C LEU A 19 19.18 5.98 -4.06
N ARG A 20 19.19 6.19 -2.74
CA ARG A 20 18.97 7.51 -2.15
C ARG A 20 20.00 8.52 -2.66
N GLY A 21 19.53 9.71 -3.08
CA GLY A 21 20.36 10.76 -3.64
C GLY A 21 20.90 10.49 -5.06
N LYS A 22 20.55 9.34 -5.66
CA LYS A 22 20.99 8.95 -7.01
C LYS A 22 19.83 8.89 -7.98
N CYS A 23 20.13 9.04 -9.28
CA CYS A 23 19.15 8.85 -10.34
C CYS A 23 19.08 7.37 -10.73
N PRO A 24 17.97 6.64 -10.50
CA PRO A 24 17.91 5.20 -10.78
C PRO A 24 18.28 4.84 -12.22
N LYS A 25 17.90 5.69 -13.20
CA LYS A 25 18.26 5.49 -14.61
C LYS A 25 19.77 5.55 -14.87
N LYS A 26 20.52 6.36 -14.12
CA LYS A 26 21.99 6.43 -14.22
C LYS A 26 22.66 5.24 -13.54
N GLU A 27 22.03 4.69 -12.50
CA GLU A 27 22.49 3.48 -11.80
C GLU A 27 22.08 2.17 -12.50
N ASN A 28 21.43 2.25 -13.67
CA ASN A 28 20.80 1.11 -14.35
C ASN A 28 19.84 0.30 -13.45
N ALA A 29 19.23 0.97 -12.47
CA ALA A 29 18.29 0.37 -11.54
C ALA A 29 16.86 0.51 -12.02
N VAL A 30 16.06 -0.56 -11.86
CA VAL A 30 14.63 -0.52 -12.12
C VAL A 30 13.94 0.17 -10.96
N PHE A 31 13.29 1.31 -11.24
CA PHE A 31 12.56 2.09 -10.25
C PHE A 31 11.38 2.82 -10.88
N TRP A 32 10.55 3.46 -10.06
CA TRP A 32 9.38 4.24 -10.48
C TRP A 32 9.76 5.38 -11.42
N ASP A 33 8.94 5.64 -12.45
CA ASP A 33 9.14 6.80 -13.33
C ASP A 33 8.60 8.09 -12.71
N ALA A 34 7.60 7.98 -11.82
CA ALA A 34 7.12 9.05 -10.96
C ALA A 34 6.47 8.48 -9.70
N VAL A 35 6.48 9.28 -8.63
CA VAL A 35 5.77 9.02 -7.38
C VAL A 35 4.75 10.12 -7.17
N VAL A 36 3.51 9.75 -6.89
CA VAL A 36 2.39 10.67 -6.79
C VAL A 36 1.68 10.46 -5.48
N ILE A 37 1.41 11.55 -4.78
CA ILE A 37 0.87 11.56 -3.42
C ILE A 37 -0.42 12.39 -3.46
N SER A 38 -1.52 11.81 -3.01
CA SER A 38 -2.75 12.59 -2.82
C SER A 38 -2.63 13.47 -1.57
N ALA A 39 -3.39 14.55 -1.49
CA ALA A 39 -3.56 15.34 -0.28
C ALA A 39 -5.04 15.75 -0.14
N ALA A 40 -5.55 15.84 1.08
CA ALA A 40 -6.94 16.17 1.36
C ALA A 40 -7.32 17.61 1.00
N ASP A 41 -6.34 18.52 0.98
CA ASP A 41 -6.49 19.92 0.59
C ASP A 41 -5.13 20.54 0.22
N GLU A 42 -5.15 21.80 -0.25
CA GLU A 42 -3.94 22.50 -0.68
C GLU A 42 -2.98 22.81 0.48
N GLN A 43 -3.47 22.99 1.71
CA GLN A 43 -2.60 23.25 2.86
C GLN A 43 -1.78 22.00 3.18
N GLN A 44 -2.42 20.83 3.17
CA GLN A 44 -1.73 19.55 3.31
C GLN A 44 -0.79 19.29 2.13
N ALA A 45 -1.20 19.61 0.90
CA ALA A 45 -0.34 19.45 -0.27
C ALA A 45 0.95 20.28 -0.17
N VAL A 46 0.87 21.53 0.30
CA VAL A 46 2.03 22.39 0.56
C VAL A 46 2.95 21.76 1.61
N ALA A 47 2.40 21.25 2.71
CA ALA A 47 3.19 20.59 3.75
C ALA A 47 3.93 19.36 3.21
N PHE A 48 3.27 18.51 2.41
CA PHE A 48 3.88 17.33 1.81
C PHE A 48 4.96 17.69 0.80
N ARG A 49 4.75 18.70 -0.05
CA ARG A 49 5.79 19.20 -0.98
C ARG A 49 7.04 19.65 -0.22
N LEU A 50 6.87 20.35 0.91
CA LEU A 50 7.99 20.78 1.75
C LEU A 50 8.73 19.59 2.38
N GLN A 51 8.01 18.56 2.83
CA GLN A 51 8.64 17.33 3.35
C GLN A 51 9.47 16.62 2.28
N ILE A 52 8.90 16.45 1.08
CA ILE A 52 9.59 15.83 -0.06
C ILE A 52 10.82 16.65 -0.46
N GLN A 53 10.69 17.98 -0.53
CA GLN A 53 11.80 18.88 -0.83
C GLN A 53 12.94 18.71 0.17
N ARG A 54 12.65 18.75 1.48
CA ARG A 54 13.66 18.58 2.54
C ARG A 54 14.37 17.22 2.46
N LYS A 55 13.62 16.15 2.21
CA LYS A 55 14.21 14.81 2.04
C LYS A 55 15.10 14.76 0.79
N SER A 56 14.65 15.37 -0.31
CA SER A 56 15.42 15.44 -1.57
C SER A 56 16.72 16.24 -1.39
N GLU A 57 16.69 17.40 -0.73
CA GLU A 57 17.86 18.23 -0.42
C GLU A 57 18.88 17.51 0.46
N ARG A 58 18.42 16.65 1.37
CA ARG A 58 19.26 15.78 2.21
C ARG A 58 19.76 14.53 1.48
N GLY A 59 19.37 14.31 0.22
CA GLY A 59 19.71 13.11 -0.54
C GLY A 59 19.05 11.84 -0.01
N LEU A 60 17.90 11.94 0.67
CA LEU A 60 17.19 10.81 1.30
C LEU A 60 16.16 10.14 0.38
N LEU A 61 16.00 10.64 -0.85
CA LEU A 61 15.09 10.07 -1.85
C LEU A 61 15.86 9.79 -3.15
N PRO A 62 15.53 8.73 -3.89
CA PRO A 62 15.98 8.57 -5.27
C PRO A 62 15.52 9.75 -6.14
N LEU A 63 16.35 10.16 -7.10
CA LEU A 63 16.10 11.33 -7.95
C LEU A 63 15.13 10.99 -9.09
N VAL A 64 13.85 10.92 -8.75
CA VAL A 64 12.69 10.79 -9.66
C VAL A 64 11.69 11.93 -9.42
N PRO A 65 10.76 12.19 -10.35
CA PRO A 65 9.69 13.17 -10.13
C PRO A 65 8.74 12.74 -8.99
N TYR A 66 8.52 13.65 -8.03
CA TYR A 66 7.52 13.51 -6.97
C TYR A 66 6.43 14.58 -7.16
N HIS A 67 5.17 14.17 -7.19
CA HIS A 67 4.03 15.05 -7.36
C HIS A 67 3.06 14.94 -6.18
N VAL A 68 2.51 16.08 -5.76
CA VAL A 68 1.47 16.14 -4.74
C VAL A 68 0.27 16.90 -5.28
N PHE A 69 -0.88 16.22 -5.32
CA PHE A 69 -2.14 16.79 -5.79
C PHE A 69 -3.16 16.81 -4.66
N ALA A 70 -3.74 17.99 -4.43
CA ALA A 70 -4.82 18.18 -3.49
C ALA A 70 -6.16 17.74 -4.10
N ASP A 71 -7.06 17.25 -3.25
CA ASP A 71 -8.46 17.10 -3.60
C ASP A 71 -9.07 18.46 -3.92
N LEU A 72 -9.99 18.48 -4.90
CA LEU A 72 -10.71 19.69 -5.27
C LEU A 72 -11.67 20.12 -4.15
N PRO A 73 -11.86 21.43 -3.93
CA PRO A 73 -12.84 21.92 -2.98
C PRO A 73 -14.26 21.51 -3.41
N GLY A 74 -15.12 21.21 -2.44
CA GLY A 74 -16.52 20.87 -2.67
C GLY A 74 -16.90 19.52 -2.06
N ALA A 75 -17.61 18.70 -2.84
CA ALA A 75 -18.00 17.37 -2.40
C ALA A 75 -16.77 16.47 -2.22
N LYS A 76 -16.79 15.64 -1.18
CA LYS A 76 -15.72 14.67 -0.93
C LYS A 76 -15.63 13.69 -2.10
N MET A 77 -14.50 13.67 -2.79
CA MET A 77 -14.28 12.85 -4.00
C MET A 77 -13.98 11.37 -3.68
N GLY A 78 -13.40 11.08 -2.51
CA GLY A 78 -12.98 9.73 -2.13
C GLY A 78 -11.68 9.30 -2.82
N SER A 79 -11.16 8.13 -2.45
CA SER A 79 -9.90 7.58 -3.00
C SER A 79 -9.98 7.39 -4.51
N GLY A 80 -11.11 6.90 -5.02
CA GLY A 80 -11.34 6.73 -6.44
C GLY A 80 -11.47 8.06 -7.17
N GLY A 81 -12.21 9.02 -6.61
CA GLY A 81 -12.34 10.35 -7.22
C GLY A 81 -11.01 11.12 -7.23
N ALA A 82 -10.22 11.02 -6.16
CA ALA A 82 -8.86 11.53 -6.09
C ALA A 82 -7.95 10.88 -7.14
N THR A 83 -8.07 9.56 -7.35
CA THR A 83 -7.35 8.85 -8.43
C THR A 83 -7.70 9.44 -9.79
N LEU A 84 -8.99 9.61 -10.11
CA LEU A 84 -9.44 10.17 -11.39
C LEU A 84 -8.88 11.59 -11.61
N HIS A 85 -8.93 12.43 -10.57
CA HIS A 85 -8.35 13.77 -10.61
C HIS A 85 -6.84 13.73 -10.88
N ILE A 86 -6.11 12.88 -10.15
CA ILE A 86 -4.66 12.72 -10.31
C ILE A 86 -4.29 12.26 -11.72
N LEU A 87 -5.01 11.28 -12.28
CA LEU A 87 -4.74 10.77 -13.62
C LEU A 87 -4.86 11.89 -14.67
N GLU A 88 -5.87 12.75 -14.55
CA GLU A 88 -6.02 13.90 -15.44
C GLU A 88 -4.85 14.88 -15.28
N ARG A 89 -4.46 15.21 -14.04
CA ARG A 89 -3.30 16.10 -13.80
C ARG A 89 -2.00 15.53 -14.35
N LEU A 90 -1.82 14.20 -14.29
CA LEU A 90 -0.66 13.53 -14.90
C LEU A 90 -0.71 13.58 -16.43
N ALA A 91 -1.89 13.41 -17.03
CA ALA A 91 -2.08 13.56 -18.47
C ALA A 91 -1.80 14.99 -18.94
N GLU A 92 -2.19 16.01 -18.17
CA GLU A 92 -1.86 17.41 -18.45
C GLU A 92 -0.36 17.71 -18.33
N LEU A 93 0.33 17.13 -17.34
CA LEU A 93 1.75 17.37 -17.10
C LEU A 93 2.68 16.64 -18.06
N TYR A 94 2.32 15.41 -18.45
CA TYR A 94 3.19 14.52 -19.23
C TYR A 94 2.68 14.21 -20.63
N GLY A 95 1.43 14.58 -20.97
CA GLY A 95 0.79 14.19 -22.22
C GLY A 95 0.74 12.67 -22.38
N ASP A 96 0.96 12.20 -23.59
CA ASP A 96 0.96 10.77 -23.93
C ASP A 96 2.01 9.95 -23.17
N ARG A 97 3.08 10.60 -22.66
CA ARG A 97 4.10 9.94 -21.87
C ARG A 97 3.54 9.35 -20.57
N SER A 98 2.45 9.92 -20.02
CA SER A 98 1.80 9.39 -18.82
C SER A 98 1.38 7.92 -18.96
N PHE A 99 0.98 7.49 -20.16
CA PHE A 99 0.62 6.10 -20.49
C PHE A 99 1.84 5.17 -20.71
N ALA A 100 3.06 5.72 -20.75
CA ALA A 100 4.29 4.94 -20.87
C ALA A 100 5.07 4.85 -19.54
N MET A 101 4.55 5.45 -18.47
CA MET A 101 5.22 5.54 -17.18
C MET A 101 4.75 4.45 -16.20
N ARG A 102 5.66 4.02 -15.32
CA ARG A 102 5.31 3.26 -14.11
C ARG A 102 5.21 4.22 -12.94
N THR A 103 3.98 4.48 -12.49
CA THR A 103 3.69 5.48 -11.46
C THR A 103 3.27 4.80 -10.17
N LEU A 104 3.91 5.15 -9.06
CA LEU A 104 3.41 4.80 -7.73
C LEU A 104 2.47 5.91 -7.25
N LEU A 105 1.20 5.58 -7.00
CA LEU A 105 0.20 6.49 -6.47
C LEU A 105 -0.11 6.10 -5.03
N ILE A 106 0.18 7.01 -4.09
CA ILE A 106 0.00 6.79 -2.66
C ILE A 106 -1.14 7.68 -2.16
N HIS A 107 -2.21 7.04 -1.69
CA HIS A 107 -3.28 7.74 -0.98
C HIS A 107 -2.88 7.98 0.48
N THR A 108 -2.83 9.25 0.89
CA THR A 108 -2.45 9.63 2.25
C THR A 108 -3.59 9.61 3.27
N GLY A 109 -4.78 9.18 2.83
CA GLY A 109 -5.99 9.19 3.65
C GLY A 109 -6.43 10.60 4.07
N GLY A 110 -7.47 10.67 4.92
CA GLY A 110 -7.97 11.92 5.48
C GLY A 110 -7.10 12.47 6.63
N GLN A 111 -7.69 13.29 7.50
CA GLN A 111 -7.03 14.05 8.58
C GLN A 111 -6.38 13.21 9.72
N SER A 112 -6.15 11.90 9.53
CA SER A 112 -5.55 10.98 10.53
C SER A 112 -6.15 11.08 11.94
N LYS A 113 -7.47 11.29 12.04
CA LYS A 113 -8.19 11.53 13.31
C LYS A 113 -8.02 10.41 14.36
N ARG A 114 -7.63 9.20 13.93
CA ARG A 114 -7.41 8.04 14.80
C ARG A 114 -5.95 7.83 15.24
N LEU A 115 -5.02 8.60 14.67
CA LEU A 115 -3.62 8.66 15.06
C LEU A 115 -3.20 10.15 15.17
N PRO A 116 -3.59 10.85 16.26
CA PRO A 116 -3.44 12.30 16.35
C PRO A 116 -2.00 12.80 16.24
N SER A 117 -1.02 12.01 16.66
CA SER A 117 0.43 12.31 16.54
C SER A 117 0.87 12.52 15.09
N HIS A 118 0.11 12.00 14.12
CA HIS A 118 0.40 12.09 12.68
C HIS A 118 -0.67 12.89 11.92
N SER A 119 -1.44 13.73 12.62
CA SER A 119 -2.51 14.54 12.00
C SER A 119 -1.98 15.66 11.08
N VAL A 120 -0.84 16.26 11.43
CA VAL A 120 -0.27 17.39 10.69
C VAL A 120 0.47 16.94 9.43
N LEU A 121 1.44 16.03 9.61
CA LEU A 121 2.28 15.55 8.50
C LEU A 121 1.73 14.29 7.83
N GLY A 122 0.65 13.68 8.35
CA GLY A 122 0.11 12.45 7.81
C GLY A 122 0.98 11.22 8.10
N LYS A 123 0.38 10.05 7.93
CA LYS A 123 1.02 8.75 8.20
C LYS A 123 2.14 8.43 7.21
N LEU A 124 2.07 8.98 6.00
CA LEU A 124 3.11 8.81 4.97
C LEU A 124 4.49 9.31 5.43
N PHE A 125 4.54 10.27 6.34
CA PHE A 125 5.78 10.84 6.89
C PHE A 125 6.03 10.41 8.34
N ALA A 126 5.32 9.41 8.85
CA ALA A 126 5.61 8.78 10.14
C ALA A 126 6.99 8.12 10.12
N LEU A 127 7.80 8.30 11.17
CA LEU A 127 9.05 7.55 11.31
C LEU A 127 8.78 6.08 11.55
N LEU A 128 9.66 5.23 11.01
CA LEU A 128 9.63 3.79 11.22
C LEU A 128 10.94 3.34 11.88
N PRO A 129 10.88 2.39 12.83
CA PRO A 129 12.05 1.92 13.56
C PRO A 129 12.88 0.94 12.74
N LEU A 130 13.13 1.22 11.46
CA LEU A 130 13.91 0.35 10.58
C LEU A 130 15.40 0.50 10.87
N SER A 131 16.11 -0.63 10.90
CA SER A 131 17.53 -0.69 11.25
C SER A 131 18.41 -0.11 10.13
N ALA A 132 18.62 1.20 10.14
CA ALA A 132 19.65 1.86 9.36
C ALA A 132 20.28 3.01 10.15
N ASP A 133 21.50 3.39 9.79
CA ASP A 133 22.15 4.65 10.23
C ASP A 133 21.42 5.90 9.70
N THR A 134 20.29 5.71 9.01
CA THR A 134 19.53 6.72 8.28
C THR A 134 18.06 6.69 8.67
N GLU A 135 17.42 7.85 8.57
CA GLU A 135 16.02 8.06 8.92
C GLU A 135 15.10 7.42 7.87
N PHE A 136 14.22 6.51 8.28
CA PHE A 136 13.19 5.91 7.42
C PHE A 136 11.80 6.39 7.85
N GLN A 137 11.02 6.84 6.88
CA GLN A 137 9.60 7.13 7.04
C GLN A 137 8.76 6.11 6.25
N MET A 138 7.45 6.11 6.47
CA MET A 138 6.52 5.28 5.69
C MET A 138 6.67 5.46 4.17
N LEU A 139 6.94 6.69 3.68
CA LEU A 139 7.24 6.95 2.27
C LEU A 139 8.42 6.10 1.77
N ASP A 140 9.50 6.03 2.54
CA ASP A 140 10.69 5.25 2.19
C ASP A 140 10.36 3.75 2.09
N LEU A 141 9.61 3.24 3.06
CA LEU A 141 9.18 1.86 3.06
C LEU A 141 8.26 1.57 1.86
N LYS A 142 7.29 2.42 1.53
CA LYS A 142 6.41 2.25 0.36
C LYS A 142 7.20 2.21 -0.95
N LEU A 143 8.21 3.07 -1.09
CA LEU A 143 9.09 3.08 -2.26
C LEU A 143 9.92 1.81 -2.38
N ALA A 144 10.51 1.35 -1.27
CA ALA A 144 11.31 0.13 -1.22
C ALA A 144 10.46 -1.14 -1.42
N MET A 145 9.33 -1.21 -0.74
CA MET A 145 8.47 -2.39 -0.64
C MET A 145 7.80 -2.73 -1.96
N TYR A 146 7.43 -1.77 -2.81
CA TYR A 146 6.77 -2.07 -4.09
C TYR A 146 7.72 -2.08 -5.30
N ALA A 147 8.96 -1.60 -5.15
CA ALA A 147 9.93 -1.60 -6.25
C ALA A 147 10.21 -3.00 -6.87
N PRO A 148 10.24 -4.11 -6.10
CA PRO A 148 10.48 -5.44 -6.69
C PRO A 148 9.48 -5.85 -7.76
N PHE A 149 8.24 -5.37 -7.70
CA PHE A 149 7.21 -5.71 -8.69
C PHE A 149 7.51 -5.13 -10.08
N LEU A 150 8.31 -4.06 -10.16
CA LEU A 150 8.63 -3.36 -11.40
C LEU A 150 9.35 -4.22 -12.44
N VAL A 151 9.97 -5.33 -12.03
CA VAL A 151 10.67 -6.26 -12.93
C VAL A 151 9.71 -7.08 -13.80
N ARG A 152 8.43 -7.16 -13.42
CA ARG A 152 7.35 -7.84 -14.18
C ARG A 152 6.12 -6.96 -14.36
N MET A 153 6.30 -5.64 -14.31
CA MET A 153 5.22 -4.66 -14.42
C MET A 153 5.45 -3.73 -15.61
N GLY A 154 4.47 -3.69 -16.51
CA GLY A 154 4.42 -2.74 -17.62
C GLY A 154 4.01 -1.33 -17.17
N PRO A 155 3.88 -0.39 -18.11
CA PRO A 155 3.37 0.95 -17.84
C PRO A 155 1.96 0.96 -17.25
N GLY A 156 1.74 1.82 -16.28
CA GLY A 156 0.48 1.96 -15.55
C GLY A 156 0.68 2.58 -14.17
N VAL A 157 -0.34 2.45 -13.33
CA VAL A 157 -0.37 3.05 -11.99
C VAL A 157 -0.52 1.96 -10.95
N PHE A 158 0.40 1.92 -9.99
CA PHE A 158 0.33 1.09 -8.80
C PHE A 158 -0.22 1.94 -7.65
N LEU A 159 -1.42 1.61 -7.18
CA LEU A 159 -2.16 2.35 -6.17
C LEU A 159 -2.06 1.65 -4.81
N THR A 160 -1.72 2.42 -3.77
CA THR A 160 -1.59 1.95 -2.39
C THR A 160 -2.07 3.01 -1.39
N CYS A 161 -2.36 2.60 -0.16
CA CYS A 161 -2.59 3.49 0.97
C CYS A 161 -1.27 3.85 1.68
N SER A 162 -1.32 4.84 2.56
CA SER A 162 -0.17 5.31 3.34
C SER A 162 -0.07 4.71 4.74
N ASP A 163 -1.00 3.86 5.14
CA ASP A 163 -1.15 3.40 6.52
C ASP A 163 -1.14 1.89 6.70
N ASP A 164 -0.81 1.17 5.65
CA ASP A 164 -0.58 -0.26 5.63
C ASP A 164 0.87 -0.60 5.27
N ILE A 165 1.35 -1.74 5.76
CA ILE A 165 2.64 -2.32 5.43
C ILE A 165 2.42 -3.79 5.08
N GLU A 166 2.90 -4.19 3.91
CA GLU A 166 2.90 -5.58 3.47
C GLU A 166 4.30 -6.17 3.54
N THR A 167 4.52 -7.13 4.42
CA THR A 167 5.73 -7.95 4.37
C THR A 167 5.46 -9.16 3.49
N TYR A 168 6.40 -9.49 2.60
CA TYR A 168 6.27 -10.62 1.70
C TYR A 168 7.63 -11.12 1.24
N ALA A 169 7.65 -12.25 0.54
CA ALA A 169 8.79 -12.70 -0.24
C ALA A 169 8.34 -13.06 -1.64
N LEU A 170 9.09 -12.60 -2.65
CA LEU A 170 8.91 -13.08 -4.02
C LEU A 170 9.87 -14.25 -4.25
N PRO A 171 9.42 -15.31 -4.95
CA PRO A 171 10.32 -16.35 -5.42
C PRO A 171 11.34 -15.76 -6.39
N VAL A 172 12.50 -16.42 -6.50
CA VAL A 172 13.54 -16.04 -7.46
C VAL A 172 12.95 -15.97 -8.87
N ALA A 173 13.46 -15.06 -9.70
CA ALA A 173 12.88 -14.68 -10.99
C ALA A 173 12.65 -15.83 -12.00
N SER A 174 13.15 -17.04 -11.77
CA SER A 174 12.91 -18.24 -12.59
C SER A 174 11.79 -19.15 -12.06
N GLU A 175 11.31 -18.97 -10.82
CA GLU A 175 10.46 -19.94 -10.12
C GLU A 175 9.03 -19.44 -9.87
N GLY A 176 8.79 -18.12 -9.92
CA GLY A 176 7.46 -17.54 -9.70
C GLY A 176 6.57 -17.51 -10.95
N ARG A 177 5.30 -17.92 -10.81
CA ARG A 177 4.24 -17.76 -11.83
C ARG A 177 3.40 -16.50 -11.61
N TRP A 178 4.00 -15.46 -11.02
CA TRP A 178 3.36 -14.17 -10.81
C TRP A 178 3.80 -13.16 -11.86
N THR A 179 2.89 -12.30 -12.29
CA THR A 179 3.15 -11.26 -13.29
C THR A 179 2.09 -10.17 -13.22
N PHE A 180 2.50 -8.94 -13.48
CA PHE A 180 1.58 -7.82 -13.77
C PHE A 180 1.37 -7.65 -15.29
N GLU A 181 2.07 -8.40 -16.14
CA GLU A 181 1.88 -8.39 -17.59
C GLU A 181 0.45 -8.77 -17.94
N GLY A 182 -0.17 -8.12 -18.92
CA GLY A 182 -1.56 -8.35 -19.34
C GLY A 182 -2.45 -7.14 -19.06
N THR A 183 -3.66 -7.15 -19.63
CA THR A 183 -4.50 -5.95 -19.63
C THR A 183 -5.44 -5.84 -18.43
N GLY A 184 -5.79 -4.62 -18.03
CA GLY A 184 -6.74 -4.36 -16.95
C GLY A 184 -6.09 -4.12 -15.58
N PHE A 185 -6.65 -4.77 -14.55
CA PHE A 185 -6.24 -4.65 -13.16
C PHE A 185 -5.45 -5.87 -12.69
N THR A 186 -4.49 -5.64 -11.80
CA THR A 186 -3.78 -6.70 -11.07
C THR A 186 -3.64 -6.29 -9.60
N ALA A 187 -4.28 -7.02 -8.69
CA ALA A 187 -4.28 -6.72 -7.27
C ALA A 187 -3.40 -7.70 -6.47
N LEU A 188 -2.93 -7.28 -5.30
CA LEU A 188 -2.21 -8.15 -4.37
C LEU A 188 -3.18 -8.81 -3.39
N ALA A 189 -3.00 -10.11 -3.14
CA ALA A 189 -3.78 -10.88 -2.18
C ALA A 189 -2.92 -11.48 -1.08
N HIS A 190 -3.37 -11.30 0.15
CA HIS A 190 -2.67 -11.72 1.35
C HIS A 190 -3.50 -12.75 2.13
N PRO A 191 -2.90 -13.87 2.56
CA PRO A 191 -3.57 -14.79 3.48
C PRO A 191 -3.73 -14.09 4.83
N SER A 192 -4.98 -13.94 5.26
CA SER A 192 -5.32 -13.12 6.40
C SER A 192 -6.32 -13.81 7.32
N PRO A 193 -6.26 -13.53 8.64
CA PRO A 193 -7.25 -14.04 9.57
C PRO A 193 -8.64 -13.49 9.23
N MET A 194 -9.68 -14.25 9.58
CA MET A 194 -11.07 -13.89 9.30
C MET A 194 -11.46 -12.50 9.84
N SER A 195 -10.90 -12.09 10.99
CA SER A 195 -11.14 -10.77 11.58
C SER A 195 -10.71 -9.61 10.67
N LEU A 196 -9.64 -9.79 9.88
CA LEU A 196 -9.19 -8.77 8.94
C LEU A 196 -10.11 -8.71 7.71
N GLY A 197 -10.62 -9.86 7.27
CA GLY A 197 -11.60 -9.95 6.17
C GLY A 197 -12.90 -9.19 6.43
N LEU A 198 -13.28 -8.96 7.69
CA LEU A 198 -14.47 -8.16 8.04
C LEU A 198 -14.28 -6.66 7.82
N THR A 199 -13.03 -6.20 7.73
CA THR A 199 -12.69 -4.76 7.66
C THR A 199 -12.05 -4.36 6.33
N HIS A 200 -11.69 -5.32 5.48
CA HIS A 200 -11.00 -5.15 4.20
C HIS A 200 -11.78 -5.77 3.03
N GLY A 201 -11.29 -5.57 1.81
CA GLY A 201 -11.76 -6.31 0.65
C GLY A 201 -11.26 -7.76 0.71
N VAL A 202 -12.10 -8.70 0.27
CA VAL A 202 -11.81 -10.13 0.23
C VAL A 202 -12.03 -10.67 -1.18
N TYR A 203 -11.04 -11.39 -1.68
CA TYR A 203 -11.11 -12.03 -3.00
C TYR A 203 -11.73 -13.42 -2.91
N VAL A 204 -12.72 -13.67 -3.75
CA VAL A 204 -13.17 -15.02 -4.09
C VAL A 204 -12.32 -15.49 -5.26
N LEU A 205 -11.44 -16.45 -5.00
CA LEU A 205 -10.53 -16.99 -5.99
C LEU A 205 -11.07 -18.32 -6.56
N PRO A 206 -10.69 -18.72 -7.78
CA PRO A 206 -10.88 -20.07 -8.29
C PRO A 206 -10.29 -21.11 -7.34
N GLU A 207 -10.71 -22.37 -7.42
CA GLU A 207 -10.24 -23.42 -6.50
C GLU A 207 -8.70 -23.56 -6.49
N ASN A 208 -8.15 -23.75 -5.30
CA ASN A 208 -6.77 -24.19 -5.03
C ASN A 208 -5.58 -23.20 -5.20
N PRO A 209 -5.68 -21.88 -4.90
CA PRO A 209 -4.52 -20.99 -4.92
C PRO A 209 -3.61 -21.19 -3.71
N ALA A 210 -4.16 -21.64 -2.58
CA ALA A 210 -3.45 -21.78 -1.30
C ALA A 210 -2.61 -23.06 -1.16
N ALA A 211 -2.81 -24.06 -2.02
CA ALA A 211 -1.97 -25.25 -2.03
C ALA A 211 -0.59 -25.02 -2.66
N SER A 212 -0.37 -23.86 -3.28
CA SER A 212 0.94 -23.48 -3.80
C SER A 212 1.67 -22.65 -2.74
N SER A 213 2.83 -23.13 -2.30
CA SER A 213 3.79 -22.32 -1.53
C SER A 213 4.39 -21.19 -2.37
N THR A 214 4.18 -21.20 -3.69
CA THR A 214 4.76 -20.23 -4.63
C THR A 214 3.77 -19.11 -4.97
N CYS A 215 4.31 -17.91 -5.20
CA CYS A 215 3.53 -16.78 -5.67
C CYS A 215 2.99 -17.01 -7.09
N VAL A 216 1.67 -16.84 -7.27
CA VAL A 216 0.94 -17.10 -8.52
C VAL A 216 0.00 -15.96 -8.89
N THR A 217 -0.14 -15.67 -10.18
CA THR A 217 -1.24 -14.85 -10.70
C THR A 217 -2.44 -15.73 -11.06
N THR A 218 -3.62 -15.38 -10.58
CA THR A 218 -4.89 -16.07 -10.89
C THR A 218 -5.99 -15.06 -11.25
N SER A 219 -7.10 -15.52 -11.82
CA SER A 219 -8.29 -14.69 -12.00
C SER A 219 -9.02 -14.49 -10.68
N CYS A 220 -9.85 -13.45 -10.61
CA CYS A 220 -10.73 -13.21 -9.46
C CYS A 220 -12.19 -13.45 -9.84
N LEU A 221 -12.89 -14.29 -9.09
CA LEU A 221 -14.30 -14.60 -9.33
C LEU A 221 -15.21 -13.46 -8.85
N GLU A 222 -14.92 -12.90 -7.68
CA GLU A 222 -15.70 -11.83 -7.05
C GLU A 222 -14.83 -11.10 -6.03
N VAL A 223 -15.03 -9.79 -5.87
CA VAL A 223 -14.41 -8.99 -4.82
C VAL A 223 -15.50 -8.58 -3.83
N LEU A 224 -15.35 -8.98 -2.58
CA LEU A 224 -16.29 -8.67 -1.50
C LEU A 224 -15.73 -7.51 -0.68
N GLN A 225 -16.44 -6.39 -0.60
CA GLN A 225 -15.98 -5.24 0.18
C GLN A 225 -16.53 -5.29 1.60
N LYS A 226 -15.65 -5.46 2.60
CA LYS A 226 -16.00 -5.52 4.03
C LYS A 226 -17.14 -6.52 4.31
N PRO A 227 -17.03 -7.78 3.84
CA PRO A 227 -18.08 -8.77 3.97
C PRO A 227 -18.33 -9.20 5.43
N THR A 228 -19.51 -9.75 5.68
CA THR A 228 -19.73 -10.55 6.90
C THR A 228 -19.13 -11.95 6.73
N GLU A 229 -18.93 -12.65 7.85
CA GLU A 229 -18.44 -14.02 7.83
C GLU A 229 -19.39 -14.96 7.05
N GLU A 230 -20.70 -14.81 7.20
CA GLU A 230 -21.69 -15.62 6.50
C GLU A 230 -21.63 -15.39 4.98
N LEU A 231 -21.36 -14.15 4.56
CA LEU A 231 -21.17 -13.82 3.14
C LEU A 231 -19.89 -14.47 2.61
N MET A 232 -18.78 -14.42 3.36
CA MET A 232 -17.52 -15.08 2.97
C MET A 232 -17.72 -16.60 2.81
N ARG A 233 -18.37 -17.27 3.77
CA ARG A 233 -18.68 -18.70 3.72
C ARG A 233 -19.55 -19.04 2.50
N ARG A 234 -20.66 -18.32 2.32
CA ARG A 234 -21.61 -18.55 1.22
C ARG A 234 -20.98 -18.39 -0.16
N LYS A 235 -20.04 -17.45 -0.30
CA LYS A 235 -19.37 -17.14 -1.57
C LYS A 235 -18.13 -17.99 -1.84
N GLY A 236 -17.71 -18.82 -0.89
CA GLY A 236 -16.50 -19.65 -1.02
C GLY A 236 -15.20 -18.83 -0.93
N ALA A 237 -15.21 -17.75 -0.15
CA ALA A 237 -14.03 -16.89 0.05
C ALA A 237 -13.05 -17.44 1.11
N ILE A 238 -13.49 -18.44 1.88
CA ILE A 238 -12.70 -19.02 2.98
C ILE A 238 -11.91 -20.21 2.47
N VAL A 239 -10.64 -20.24 2.83
CA VAL A 239 -9.72 -21.32 2.51
C VAL A 239 -9.13 -21.89 3.80
N THR A 240 -9.08 -23.22 3.89
CA THR A 240 -8.46 -23.92 5.01
C THR A 240 -6.99 -24.15 4.68
N LEU A 241 -6.09 -23.53 5.44
CA LEU A 241 -4.66 -23.80 5.41
C LEU A 241 -4.31 -24.87 6.44
N THR A 242 -3.58 -25.89 6.02
CA THR A 242 -2.96 -26.86 6.94
C THR A 242 -1.52 -26.41 7.21
N LYS A 243 -1.22 -26.10 8.47
CA LYS A 243 0.12 -25.74 8.93
C LYS A 243 1.01 -26.98 9.02
N GLU A 244 2.32 -26.76 9.12
CA GLU A 244 3.32 -27.82 9.25
C GLU A 244 3.10 -28.72 10.47
N ASP A 245 2.48 -28.19 11.54
CA ASP A 245 2.12 -28.93 12.75
C ASP A 245 0.82 -29.75 12.62
N GLY A 246 0.19 -29.75 11.43
CA GLY A 246 -1.07 -30.42 11.14
C GLY A 246 -2.31 -29.68 11.62
N SER A 247 -2.17 -28.49 12.23
CA SER A 247 -3.31 -27.65 12.58
C SER A 247 -3.91 -27.01 11.33
N CYS A 248 -5.24 -26.87 11.32
CA CYS A 248 -5.97 -26.21 10.25
C CYS A 248 -6.40 -24.81 10.70
N GLU A 249 -6.16 -23.81 9.86
CA GLU A 249 -6.61 -22.44 10.07
C GLU A 249 -7.48 -22.00 8.89
N GLU A 250 -8.64 -21.41 9.20
CA GLU A 250 -9.47 -20.75 8.19
C GLU A 250 -8.94 -19.35 7.94
N ILE A 251 -8.64 -19.06 6.69
CA ILE A 251 -8.18 -17.74 6.23
C ILE A 251 -9.06 -17.22 5.10
N ALA A 252 -8.94 -15.93 4.85
CA ALA A 252 -9.44 -15.26 3.65
C ALA A 252 -8.28 -14.54 2.94
N PHE A 253 -8.39 -14.38 1.62
CA PHE A 253 -7.43 -13.58 0.86
C PHE A 253 -7.89 -12.12 0.80
N THR A 254 -7.19 -11.25 1.52
CA THR A 254 -7.54 -9.82 1.62
C THR A 254 -6.78 -8.96 0.63
N ASP A 255 -7.36 -7.80 0.29
CA ASP A 255 -6.74 -6.77 -0.52
C ASP A 255 -5.73 -5.90 0.25
N SER A 256 -4.91 -5.16 -0.50
CA SER A 256 -3.96 -4.16 0.03
C SER A 256 -3.69 -3.06 -1.00
N ALA A 257 -3.13 -3.44 -2.14
CA ALA A 257 -2.73 -2.56 -3.23
C ALA A 257 -3.05 -3.21 -4.58
N PHE A 258 -3.21 -2.37 -5.61
CA PHE A 258 -3.47 -2.85 -6.95
C PHE A 258 -2.87 -1.97 -8.02
N PHE A 259 -2.56 -2.59 -9.14
CA PHE A 259 -2.09 -1.97 -10.36
C PHE A 259 -3.22 -1.93 -11.38
N PHE A 260 -3.23 -0.89 -12.21
CA PHE A 260 -4.00 -0.86 -13.43
C PHE A 260 -3.18 -0.27 -14.58
N ASP A 261 -3.35 -0.86 -15.75
CA ASP A 261 -2.58 -0.51 -16.94
C ASP A 261 -3.11 0.77 -17.64
N SER A 262 -2.45 1.12 -18.73
CA SER A 262 -2.81 2.29 -19.54
C SER A 262 -4.16 2.21 -20.25
N SER A 263 -4.67 1.00 -20.52
CA SER A 263 -6.01 0.83 -21.07
C SER A 263 -7.08 1.24 -20.06
N VAL A 264 -6.88 0.92 -18.79
CA VAL A 264 -7.75 1.36 -17.69
C VAL A 264 -7.63 2.85 -17.44
N ILE A 265 -6.41 3.42 -17.49
CA ILE A 265 -6.20 4.88 -17.40
C ILE A 265 -7.06 5.60 -18.46
N CYS A 266 -7.05 5.12 -19.71
CA CYS A 266 -7.89 5.68 -20.77
C CYS A 266 -9.39 5.61 -20.45
N GLN A 267 -9.87 4.49 -19.91
CA GLN A 267 -11.28 4.34 -19.51
C GLN A 267 -11.65 5.32 -18.39
N MET A 268 -10.80 5.44 -17.38
CA MET A 268 -10.96 6.34 -16.25
C MET A 268 -11.00 7.82 -16.67
N LEU A 269 -10.10 8.24 -17.55
CA LEU A 269 -10.08 9.62 -18.07
C LEU A 269 -11.34 9.94 -18.86
N ARG A 270 -11.78 9.06 -19.76
CA ARG A 270 -13.02 9.23 -20.53
C ARG A 270 -14.27 9.28 -19.65
N PHE A 271 -14.28 8.50 -18.57
CA PHE A 271 -15.32 8.56 -17.57
C PHE A 271 -15.31 9.91 -16.85
N TYR A 272 -14.14 10.32 -16.36
CA TYR A 272 -13.99 11.51 -15.53
C TYR A 272 -14.35 12.79 -16.30
N GLU A 273 -14.01 12.89 -17.57
CA GLU A 273 -14.40 13.99 -18.46
C GLU A 273 -15.93 14.21 -18.48
N LYS A 274 -16.70 13.12 -18.51
CA LYS A 274 -18.17 13.16 -18.52
C LYS A 274 -18.79 13.32 -17.14
N ALA A 275 -18.10 12.87 -16.09
CA ALA A 275 -18.62 12.85 -14.72
C ALA A 275 -18.34 14.15 -13.94
N LYS A 276 -17.55 15.07 -14.50
CA LYS A 276 -17.16 16.32 -13.85
C LYS A 276 -18.28 17.37 -13.78
N PRO A 277 -18.36 18.18 -12.71
CA PRO A 277 -17.66 17.98 -11.43
C PRO A 277 -18.24 16.77 -10.67
N LEU A 278 -17.38 16.02 -9.97
CA LEU A 278 -17.86 14.91 -9.15
C LEU A 278 -18.77 15.43 -8.04
N SER A 279 -19.99 14.89 -7.96
CA SER A 279 -20.97 15.28 -6.96
C SER A 279 -21.14 14.24 -5.85
N TYR A 280 -20.33 13.20 -5.82
CA TYR A 280 -20.41 12.07 -4.90
C TYR A 280 -19.02 11.45 -4.69
N GLU A 281 -18.88 10.72 -3.59
CA GLU A 281 -17.65 10.02 -3.24
C GLU A 281 -17.52 8.73 -4.07
N ILE A 282 -16.33 8.49 -4.62
CA ILE A 282 -15.96 7.24 -5.28
C ILE A 282 -14.84 6.59 -4.47
N ASP A 283 -15.03 5.34 -4.06
CA ASP A 283 -14.02 4.54 -3.34
C ASP A 283 -13.26 3.64 -4.33
N ALA A 284 -11.93 3.76 -4.36
CA ALA A 284 -11.10 3.03 -5.30
C ALA A 284 -11.25 1.49 -5.15
N TYR A 285 -11.35 0.99 -3.92
CA TYR A 285 -11.47 -0.44 -3.67
C TYR A 285 -12.91 -0.93 -3.89
N GLY A 286 -13.89 -0.25 -3.30
CA GLY A 286 -15.29 -0.61 -3.36
C GLY A 286 -15.96 -0.38 -4.72
N ASP A 287 -15.55 0.66 -5.46
CA ASP A 287 -16.17 1.02 -6.74
C ASP A 287 -15.35 0.60 -7.96
N PHE A 288 -14.02 0.49 -7.88
CA PHE A 288 -13.25 -0.05 -9.01
C PHE A 288 -13.27 -1.57 -9.00
N LEU A 289 -12.83 -2.21 -7.90
CA LEU A 289 -12.55 -3.65 -7.90
C LEU A 289 -13.81 -4.53 -7.85
N LYS A 290 -14.84 -4.10 -7.12
CA LYS A 290 -16.09 -4.87 -6.91
C LYS A 290 -16.80 -5.28 -8.21
N ALA A 291 -16.69 -4.44 -9.24
CA ALA A 291 -17.34 -4.67 -10.53
C ALA A 291 -16.56 -5.60 -11.47
N LEU A 292 -15.31 -5.96 -11.13
CA LEU A 292 -14.39 -6.63 -12.07
C LEU A 292 -14.35 -8.15 -11.95
N GLY A 293 -14.91 -8.73 -10.88
CA GLY A 293 -14.96 -10.17 -10.69
C GLY A 293 -15.66 -10.87 -11.85
N THR A 294 -15.12 -12.00 -12.33
CA THR A 294 -15.65 -12.69 -13.53
C THR A 294 -17.13 -13.06 -13.36
N LYS A 295 -17.54 -13.56 -12.18
CA LYS A 295 -18.96 -13.88 -11.89
C LYS A 295 -19.84 -12.63 -11.88
N THR A 296 -19.31 -11.50 -11.40
CA THR A 296 -20.03 -10.21 -11.39
C THR A 296 -20.25 -9.70 -12.81
N ARG A 297 -19.25 -9.84 -13.69
CA ARG A 297 -19.33 -9.45 -15.10
C ARG A 297 -20.37 -10.30 -15.84
N ASP A 298 -20.38 -11.61 -15.63
CA ASP A 298 -21.32 -12.53 -16.29
C ASP A 298 -22.77 -12.31 -15.84
N ALA A 299 -23.00 -12.03 -14.56
CA ALA A 299 -24.34 -11.77 -14.01
C ALA A 299 -24.96 -10.45 -14.49
N GLY A 300 -24.11 -9.45 -14.80
CA GLY A 300 -24.54 -8.13 -15.30
C GLY A 300 -25.16 -8.15 -16.70
N ASN A 301 -24.99 -9.23 -17.47
CA ASN A 301 -25.57 -9.37 -18.80
C ASN A 301 -27.03 -9.86 -18.82
N VAL A 302 -27.62 -10.22 -17.68
CA VAL A 302 -28.95 -10.87 -17.64
C VAL A 302 -30.09 -9.89 -17.31
N ASN A 303 -29.83 -8.70 -16.77
CA ASN A 303 -30.88 -7.74 -16.42
C ASN A 303 -30.41 -6.28 -16.50
N ALA A 304 -30.20 -5.75 -17.72
CA ALA A 304 -30.22 -4.30 -17.91
C ALA A 304 -31.68 -3.89 -18.18
N PRO A 305 -32.38 -3.20 -17.27
CA PRO A 305 -33.66 -2.61 -17.60
C PRO A 305 -33.42 -1.46 -18.59
N ASP A 306 -34.04 -1.55 -19.75
CA ASP A 306 -34.23 -0.42 -20.65
C ASP A 306 -34.97 0.69 -19.87
N GLY A 307 -34.23 1.70 -19.44
CA GLY A 307 -34.73 2.73 -18.52
C GLY A 307 -34.13 4.10 -18.81
N CYS A 308 -34.82 4.86 -19.63
CA CYS A 308 -34.64 6.29 -19.87
C CYS A 308 -34.78 7.10 -18.57
N GLY A 309 -33.71 7.79 -18.17
CA GLY A 309 -33.64 8.79 -17.11
C GLY A 309 -32.21 9.33 -17.02
N ASP A 310 -32.00 10.56 -16.54
CA ASP A 310 -30.68 11.20 -16.34
C ASP A 310 -29.83 10.41 -15.31
N THR A 311 -29.41 9.21 -15.66
CA THR A 311 -28.59 8.34 -14.82
C THR A 311 -27.15 8.81 -14.97
N LYS A 312 -26.61 9.37 -13.87
CA LYS A 312 -25.20 9.76 -13.80
C LYS A 312 -24.31 8.61 -14.25
N PRO A 313 -23.24 8.87 -15.02
CA PRO A 313 -22.34 7.82 -15.48
C PRO A 313 -21.78 7.06 -14.28
N SER A 314 -21.85 5.73 -14.32
CA SER A 314 -21.29 4.86 -13.27
C SER A 314 -19.87 4.45 -13.63
N ILE A 315 -18.93 4.63 -12.69
CA ILE A 315 -17.55 4.19 -12.87
C ILE A 315 -17.46 2.67 -13.01
N GLN A 316 -18.34 1.94 -12.33
CA GLN A 316 -18.41 0.48 -12.41
C GLN A 316 -18.76 0.03 -13.83
N ASP A 317 -19.68 0.74 -14.52
CA ASP A 317 -20.03 0.45 -15.91
C ASP A 317 -18.85 0.72 -16.85
N ALA A 318 -18.12 1.82 -16.63
CA ALA A 318 -16.94 2.17 -17.44
C ALA A 318 -15.82 1.13 -17.32
N LEU A 319 -15.63 0.58 -16.12
CA LEU A 319 -14.55 -0.38 -15.83
C LEU A 319 -14.94 -1.84 -16.03
N ARG A 320 -16.23 -2.18 -16.15
CA ARG A 320 -16.74 -3.57 -16.24
C ARG A 320 -16.09 -4.42 -17.34
N SER A 321 -15.58 -3.79 -18.40
CA SER A 321 -14.90 -4.50 -19.49
C SER A 321 -13.47 -4.94 -19.16
N SER A 322 -12.89 -4.41 -18.08
CA SER A 322 -11.53 -4.70 -17.66
C SER A 322 -11.43 -6.03 -16.90
N ASP A 323 -10.34 -6.75 -17.13
CA ASP A 323 -10.03 -7.97 -16.39
C ASP A 323 -9.46 -7.62 -15.01
N LEU A 324 -9.77 -8.46 -14.01
CA LEU A 324 -9.10 -8.43 -12.71
C LEU A 324 -8.34 -9.73 -12.49
N ARG A 325 -7.05 -9.55 -12.24
CA ARG A 325 -6.15 -10.62 -11.82
C ARG A 325 -5.62 -10.34 -10.44
N VAL A 326 -5.24 -11.40 -9.75
CA VAL A 326 -4.80 -11.33 -8.37
C VAL A 326 -3.48 -12.08 -8.26
N ILE A 327 -2.46 -11.41 -7.75
CA ILE A 327 -1.19 -12.01 -7.35
C ILE A 327 -1.35 -12.47 -5.91
N VAL A 328 -1.38 -13.78 -5.72
CA VAL A 328 -1.44 -14.40 -4.40
C VAL A 328 -0.03 -14.45 -3.82
N LEU A 329 0.15 -13.83 -2.67
CA LEU A 329 1.40 -13.80 -1.91
C LEU A 329 1.26 -14.74 -0.70
N PRO A 330 1.53 -16.05 -0.84
CA PRO A 330 1.22 -17.05 0.19
C PRO A 330 2.03 -16.86 1.48
N SER A 331 3.22 -16.25 1.37
CA SER A 331 4.06 -15.88 2.52
C SER A 331 4.09 -14.37 2.67
N SER A 332 2.92 -13.78 2.95
CA SER A 332 2.81 -12.35 3.23
C SER A 332 1.98 -12.05 4.46
N ARG A 333 2.16 -10.86 5.01
CA ARG A 333 1.35 -10.32 6.11
C ARG A 333 1.00 -8.88 5.84
N PHE A 334 -0.15 -8.49 6.40
CA PHE A 334 -0.67 -7.13 6.35
C PHE A 334 -0.64 -6.53 7.75
N TYR A 335 0.00 -5.37 7.89
CA TYR A 335 0.03 -4.58 9.11
C TYR A 335 -0.62 -3.23 8.86
N HIS A 336 -1.63 -2.90 9.65
CA HIS A 336 -2.27 -1.60 9.58
C HIS A 336 -1.76 -0.71 10.71
N LEU A 337 -1.38 0.52 10.42
CA LEU A 337 -0.89 1.53 11.35
C LEU A 337 -1.87 2.72 11.36
N GLY A 338 -3.17 2.42 11.32
CA GLY A 338 -4.19 3.44 11.12
C GLY A 338 -4.69 4.12 12.39
N THR A 339 -4.45 3.52 13.54
CA THR A 339 -4.84 4.00 14.88
C THR A 339 -3.63 4.04 15.82
N THR A 340 -3.73 4.81 16.91
CA THR A 340 -2.68 4.82 17.97
C THR A 340 -2.41 3.44 18.54
N LEU A 341 -3.45 2.63 18.75
CA LEU A 341 -3.29 1.28 19.31
C LEU A 341 -2.49 0.40 18.37
N GLU A 342 -2.87 0.34 17.09
CA GLU A 342 -2.16 -0.46 16.10
C GLU A 342 -0.72 0.04 15.87
N TYR A 343 -0.51 1.36 15.92
CA TYR A 343 0.84 1.95 15.82
C TYR A 343 1.73 1.46 16.97
N VAL A 344 1.25 1.54 18.22
CA VAL A 344 2.00 1.09 19.40
C VAL A 344 2.19 -0.43 19.40
N GLU A 345 1.15 -1.21 19.07
CA GLU A 345 1.22 -2.66 19.03
C GLU A 345 2.23 -3.15 17.98
N ASN A 346 2.15 -2.64 16.75
CA ASN A 346 3.08 -3.05 15.69
C ASN A 346 4.52 -2.66 16.01
N LEU A 347 4.76 -1.42 16.46
CA LEU A 347 6.13 -0.96 16.70
C LEU A 347 6.76 -1.56 17.95
N CYS A 348 6.00 -1.77 19.03
CA CYS A 348 6.57 -2.11 20.32
C CYS A 348 6.43 -3.59 20.72
N THR A 349 5.31 -4.23 20.37
CA THR A 349 4.93 -5.55 20.91
C THR A 349 4.97 -6.68 19.87
N SER A 350 4.69 -6.38 18.60
CA SER A 350 4.64 -7.37 17.52
C SER A 350 6.01 -7.95 17.18
N LYS A 351 6.31 -9.15 17.70
CA LYS A 351 7.55 -9.89 17.39
C LYS A 351 7.68 -10.29 15.93
N THR A 352 6.56 -10.49 15.27
CA THR A 352 6.53 -10.81 13.84
C THR A 352 6.93 -9.58 13.01
N PHE A 353 6.38 -8.40 13.34
CA PHE A 353 6.75 -7.13 12.70
C PHE A 353 8.23 -6.82 12.92
N GLU A 354 8.71 -6.94 14.17
CA GLU A 354 10.11 -6.77 14.56
C GLU A 354 11.04 -7.67 13.74
N ARG A 355 10.70 -8.95 13.61
CA ARG A 355 11.51 -9.93 12.85
C ARG A 355 11.49 -9.67 11.35
N GLU A 356 10.32 -9.41 10.76
CA GLU A 356 10.16 -9.34 9.31
C GLU A 356 10.72 -8.04 8.71
N LEU A 357 10.64 -6.93 9.44
CA LEU A 357 11.22 -5.65 9.02
C LEU A 357 12.59 -5.35 9.65
N GLY A 358 13.03 -6.17 10.61
CA GLY A 358 14.30 -5.97 11.29
C GLY A 358 14.33 -4.67 12.09
N THR A 359 13.30 -4.42 12.90
CA THR A 359 13.18 -3.14 13.62
C THR A 359 14.15 -3.02 14.79
N SER A 360 14.51 -1.79 15.16
CA SER A 360 15.32 -1.46 16.33
C SER A 360 14.56 -0.56 17.29
N ARG A 361 14.74 -0.77 18.59
CA ARG A 361 14.09 0.04 19.64
C ARG A 361 14.67 1.44 19.78
N PHE A 362 15.83 1.72 19.18
CA PHE A 362 16.51 3.01 19.26
C PHE A 362 17.10 3.38 17.89
N VAL A 363 16.46 4.31 17.18
CA VAL A 363 16.79 4.66 15.78
C VAL A 363 16.94 6.16 15.63
N SER A 364 17.99 6.61 14.94
CA SER A 364 18.28 8.03 14.69
C SER A 364 18.16 8.90 15.96
N SER A 365 18.53 8.32 17.11
CA SER A 365 18.33 8.89 18.45
C SER A 365 19.67 8.96 19.18
N ARG A 366 19.76 9.79 20.23
CA ARG A 366 20.99 9.95 21.02
C ARG A 366 20.71 10.04 22.51
N LEU A 367 21.61 9.47 23.31
CA LEU A 367 21.64 9.66 24.76
C LEU A 367 22.47 10.90 25.10
N VAL A 368 21.95 11.75 25.99
CA VAL A 368 22.60 12.98 26.47
C VAL A 368 22.78 12.93 27.99
N GLY A 369 23.82 13.60 28.50
CA GLY A 369 24.15 13.64 29.93
C GLY A 369 25.32 12.74 30.33
N PRO A 370 25.80 12.84 31.58
CA PRO A 370 26.94 12.04 32.05
C PRO A 370 26.61 10.54 31.97
N PRO A 371 27.60 9.68 31.64
CA PRO A 371 27.40 8.24 31.68
C PRO A 371 27.06 7.84 33.12
N VAL A 372 25.90 7.22 33.31
CA VAL A 372 25.48 6.74 34.64
C VAL A 372 26.40 5.57 35.01
N GLU A 373 27.20 5.74 36.06
CA GLU A 373 28.09 4.69 36.56
C GLU A 373 27.28 3.47 37.05
N GLN A 374 27.56 2.32 36.44
CA GLN A 374 27.39 0.95 36.94
C GLN A 374 26.06 0.60 37.64
N ASN A 375 25.04 0.27 36.82
CA ASN A 375 24.00 -0.77 37.03
C ASN A 375 22.56 -0.44 36.53
N ALA A 376 22.43 0.31 35.44
CA ALA A 376 21.42 -0.01 34.42
C ALA A 376 21.71 0.82 33.17
N PRO A 377 21.95 0.23 31.98
CA PRO A 377 21.74 0.98 30.75
C PRO A 377 20.30 1.49 30.79
N SER A 378 20.04 2.67 30.22
CA SER A 378 18.68 3.16 29.94
C SER A 378 17.78 1.98 29.58
N ARG A 379 16.81 1.63 30.44
CA ARG A 379 15.86 0.53 30.16
C ARG A 379 14.90 1.04 29.10
N ILE A 380 15.36 1.00 27.85
CA ILE A 380 14.57 1.35 26.68
C ILE A 380 13.94 0.06 26.20
N GLU A 381 12.77 -0.23 26.77
CA GLU A 381 11.93 -1.35 26.36
C GLU A 381 10.94 -0.92 25.27
N GLY A 382 10.62 0.37 25.16
CA GLY A 382 9.79 0.94 24.08
C GLY A 382 10.59 1.25 22.81
N VAL A 383 10.02 2.05 21.92
CA VAL A 383 10.64 2.50 20.67
C VAL A 383 10.95 3.98 20.74
N VAL A 384 12.18 4.36 20.40
CA VAL A 384 12.67 5.74 20.40
C VAL A 384 13.23 6.07 19.02
N MET A 385 12.66 7.09 18.38
CA MET A 385 12.99 7.52 17.02
C MET A 385 13.26 9.03 16.99
N GLY A 386 14.31 9.47 16.28
CA GLY A 386 14.59 10.90 16.07
C GLY A 386 14.89 11.72 17.34
N SER A 387 15.05 11.08 18.50
CA SER A 387 14.91 11.75 19.79
C SER A 387 16.23 11.84 20.58
N SER A 388 16.33 12.85 21.44
CA SER A 388 17.43 12.99 22.41
C SER A 388 16.92 12.70 23.82
N LEU A 389 17.45 11.66 24.48
CA LEU A 389 17.02 11.25 25.82
C LEU A 389 18.14 11.39 26.83
N HIS A 390 17.83 11.77 28.07
CA HIS A 390 18.82 11.76 29.15
C HIS A 390 19.26 10.32 29.44
N SER A 391 20.54 10.08 29.75
CA SER A 391 21.11 8.75 30.00
C SER A 391 20.39 7.97 31.12
N GLY A 392 19.77 8.67 32.07
CA GLY A 392 18.94 8.10 33.13
C GLY A 392 17.46 7.83 32.78
N CYS A 393 17.02 8.04 31.53
CA CYS A 393 15.64 7.81 31.14
C CYS A 393 15.26 6.31 31.12
N ILE A 394 14.02 6.02 31.50
CA ILE A 394 13.39 4.69 31.41
C ILE A 394 12.21 4.81 30.44
N VAL A 395 12.16 3.95 29.43
CA VAL A 395 11.11 3.94 28.40
C VAL A 395 10.41 2.58 28.45
N GLY A 396 9.14 2.57 28.86
CA GLY A 396 8.36 1.34 29.01
C GLY A 396 8.06 0.62 27.69
N PRO A 397 7.69 -0.67 27.74
CA PRO A 397 7.59 -1.56 26.58
C PRO A 397 6.47 -1.23 25.59
N THR A 398 5.57 -0.30 25.92
CA THR A 398 4.45 0.14 25.07
C THR A 398 4.51 1.64 24.77
N VAL A 399 5.70 2.24 24.90
CA VAL A 399 5.92 3.66 24.65
C VAL A 399 6.62 3.85 23.31
N VAL A 400 6.12 4.79 22.51
CA VAL A 400 6.81 5.31 21.32
C VAL A 400 7.20 6.76 21.59
N ILE A 401 8.47 7.10 21.44
CA ILE A 401 9.01 8.47 21.53
C ILE A 401 9.53 8.85 20.15
N GLU A 402 9.02 9.95 19.60
CA GLU A 402 9.32 10.43 18.25
C GLU A 402 9.34 11.97 18.27
N HIS A 403 10.38 12.60 17.69
CA HIS A 403 10.52 14.06 17.62
C HIS A 403 11.22 14.50 16.34
#